data_AF-Q16YS9-F1
#
_entry.id   AF-Q16YS9-F1
#
_cell.length_a   1.000
_cell.length_b   1.000
_cell.length_c   1.000
_cell.angle_alpha   90.00
_cell.angle_beta   90.00
_cell.angle_gamma   90.00
#
_symmetry.space_group_name_H-M   'P 1'
#
loop_
_entity.id
_entity.type
_entity.pdbx_description
1 polymer ?
#
loop_
_entity_poly.entity_id
_entity_poly.type
_entity_poly.pdbx_seq_one_letter_code
_entity_poly.pdbx_strand_id
1 'polypeptide(L)'
;MTIFAPDQIVAKCRFWCFQRRLRKVKKTTGKIVSTKRILEKTPLHDSRSDTHNMYRDLTVGGAIIQCYSDNSSRHRTRAININVESVKAPKTRHVHFKQFHDSKINFLLVQGNYHKCHHMLFSFRQPKPVKK
;
A
#
# COMPACT_ATOMS: atom_id res chain seq x y z
N MET A 1 -9.22 14.49 -10.44
CA MET A 1 -7.91 14.00 -9.96
C MET A 1 -8.15 13.07 -8.79
N THR A 2 -7.60 11.86 -8.85
CA THR A 2 -7.63 10.89 -7.75
C THR A 2 -6.50 11.19 -6.79
N ILE A 3 -6.80 11.38 -5.50
CA ILE A 3 -5.83 11.75 -4.48
C ILE A 3 -5.99 10.82 -3.29
N PHE A 4 -4.87 10.25 -2.85
CA PHE A 4 -4.82 9.41 -1.66
C PHE A 4 -4.40 10.27 -0.46
N ALA A 5 -5.26 10.28 0.55
CA ALA A 5 -5.15 11.06 1.78
C ALA A 5 -5.98 10.42 2.89
N PRO A 6 -5.62 10.61 4.17
CA PRO A 6 -6.39 10.08 5.30
C PRO A 6 -7.78 10.73 5.42
N ASP A 7 -7.89 12.01 5.08
CA ASP A 7 -9.10 12.81 5.22
C ASP A 7 -9.31 13.77 4.04
N GLN A 8 -10.49 14.38 4.00
CA GLN A 8 -10.88 15.28 2.91
C GLN A 8 -10.10 16.60 2.93
N ILE A 9 -9.67 17.09 4.09
CA ILE A 9 -8.93 18.36 4.20
C ILE A 9 -7.54 18.18 3.58
N VAL A 10 -6.84 17.11 3.95
CA VAL A 10 -5.52 16.77 3.36
C VAL A 10 -5.65 16.51 1.86
N ALA A 11 -6.74 15.86 1.41
CA ALA A 11 -7.01 15.66 -0.01
C ALA A 11 -7.12 16.99 -0.77
N LYS A 12 -7.86 17.97 -0.23
CA LYS A 12 -8.00 19.31 -0.83
C LYS A 12 -6.66 20.07 -0.83
N CYS A 13 -5.86 19.95 0.24
CA CYS A 13 -4.53 20.56 0.28
C CYS A 13 -3.62 20.00 -0.81
N ARG A 14 -3.54 18.67 -0.93
CA ARG A 14 -2.76 18.00 -1.99
C ARG A 14 -3.28 18.34 -3.38
N PHE A 15 -4.58 18.46 -3.57
CA PHE A 15 -5.18 18.88 -4.84
C PHE A 15 -4.57 20.19 -5.34
N TRP A 16 -4.48 21.19 -4.47
CA TRP A 16 -3.89 22.48 -4.82
C TRP A 16 -2.38 22.42 -5.04
N CYS A 17 -1.65 21.59 -4.30
CA CYS A 17 -0.22 21.37 -4.55
C CYS A 17 0.03 20.82 -5.97
N PHE A 18 -0.75 19.83 -6.38
CA PHE A 18 -0.67 19.26 -7.73
C PHE A 18 -1.12 20.26 -8.79
N GLN A 19 -2.22 20.96 -8.59
CA GLN A 19 -2.72 21.93 -9.57
C GLN A 19 -1.77 23.11 -9.78
N ARG A 20 -1.08 23.55 -8.72
CA ARG A 20 0.00 24.55 -8.82
C ARG A 20 1.16 24.05 -9.69
N ARG A 21 1.54 22.78 -9.56
CA ARG A 21 2.64 22.16 -10.33
C ARG A 21 2.25 21.88 -11.78
N LEU A 22 1.04 21.39 -12.03
CA LEU A 22 0.60 20.94 -13.34
C LEU A 22 0.06 22.08 -14.21
N ARG A 23 -0.76 22.98 -13.65
CA ARG A 23 -1.52 23.97 -14.42
C ARG A 23 -1.37 25.40 -13.90
N LYS A 24 -0.44 25.65 -12.96
CA LYS A 24 -0.17 26.97 -12.34
C LYS A 24 -1.41 27.63 -11.70
N VAL A 25 -2.47 26.88 -11.38
CA VAL A 25 -3.68 27.44 -10.73
C VAL A 25 -3.48 27.46 -9.21
N LYS A 26 -3.91 28.55 -8.56
CA LYS A 26 -3.85 28.76 -7.11
C LYS A 26 -5.22 28.58 -6.46
N LYS A 27 -5.23 28.25 -5.17
CA LYS A 27 -6.45 28.13 -4.33
C LYS A 27 -7.26 29.43 -4.28
N THR A 28 -6.61 30.58 -4.39
CA THR A 28 -7.28 31.90 -4.38
C THR A 28 -8.03 32.17 -5.68
N THR A 29 -7.56 31.65 -6.81
CA THR A 29 -8.13 31.91 -8.14
C THR A 29 -9.14 30.84 -8.56
N GLY A 30 -9.06 29.64 -8.00
CA GLY A 30 -9.96 28.53 -8.36
C GLY A 30 -10.79 28.02 -7.18
N LYS A 31 -11.90 27.34 -7.49
CA LYS A 31 -12.78 26.71 -6.50
C LYS A 31 -12.87 25.20 -6.75
N ILE A 32 -12.95 24.41 -5.67
CA ILE A 32 -13.22 22.97 -5.77
C ILE A 32 -14.74 22.79 -5.91
N VAL A 33 -15.17 22.18 -7.01
CA VAL A 33 -16.61 21.98 -7.30
C VAL A 33 -17.18 20.82 -6.48
N SER A 34 -16.50 19.68 -6.46
CA SER A 34 -16.94 18.49 -5.74
C SER A 34 -15.76 17.72 -5.17
N THR A 35 -15.98 17.04 -4.05
CA THR A 35 -15.03 16.10 -3.48
C THR A 35 -15.80 14.88 -3.03
N LYS A 36 -15.54 13.74 -3.65
CA LYS A 36 -16.20 12.47 -3.35
C LYS A 36 -15.16 11.45 -2.93
N ARG A 37 -15.40 10.76 -1.82
CA ARG A 37 -14.59 9.58 -1.45
C ARG A 37 -14.93 8.45 -2.40
N ILE A 38 -13.90 7.88 -3.02
CA ILE A 38 -14.04 6.68 -3.84
C ILE A 38 -13.75 5.51 -2.92
N LEU A 39 -14.76 4.66 -2.73
CA LEU A 39 -14.63 3.38 -2.05
C LEU A 39 -14.43 2.30 -3.10
N GLU A 40 -13.57 1.34 -2.82
CA GLU A 40 -13.33 0.21 -3.72
C GLU A 40 -14.53 -0.74 -3.67
N LYS A 41 -15.01 -1.15 -4.86
CA LYS A 41 -16.28 -1.88 -5.01
C LYS A 41 -16.24 -3.29 -4.42
N THR A 42 -15.08 -3.96 -4.42
CA THR A 42 -14.92 -5.33 -3.92
C THR A 42 -13.53 -5.52 -3.33
N PRO A 43 -13.40 -5.69 -1.99
CA PRO A 43 -12.13 -6.10 -1.38
C PRO A 43 -11.84 -7.61 -1.55
N LEU A 44 -12.76 -8.37 -2.18
CA LEU A 44 -12.88 -9.82 -2.05
C LEU A 44 -12.95 -10.62 -3.37
N HIS A 45 -12.73 -9.98 -4.53
CA HIS A 45 -12.67 -10.73 -5.80
C HIS A 45 -11.22 -11.07 -6.16
N ASP A 46 -10.84 -12.26 -5.71
CA ASP A 46 -9.57 -12.94 -5.94
C ASP A 46 -9.37 -13.15 -7.45
N SER A 47 -8.58 -12.27 -8.08
CA SER A 47 -7.91 -12.63 -9.32
C SER A 47 -6.43 -12.64 -9.01
N ARG A 48 -5.92 -13.84 -8.70
CA ARG A 48 -4.48 -14.12 -8.53
C ARG A 48 -3.64 -13.67 -9.75
N SER A 49 -4.27 -13.25 -10.84
CA SER A 49 -3.66 -12.97 -12.14
C SER A 49 -3.79 -11.52 -12.64
N ASP A 50 -4.82 -10.74 -12.31
CA ASP A 50 -5.19 -9.61 -13.21
C ASP A 50 -4.79 -8.19 -12.75
N THR A 51 -4.59 -7.93 -11.47
CA THR A 51 -4.09 -6.61 -11.04
C THR A 51 -3.14 -6.70 -9.87
N HIS A 52 -1.85 -6.63 -10.18
CA HIS A 52 -0.79 -6.51 -9.19
C HIS A 52 -0.17 -5.13 -9.29
N ASN A 53 -0.54 -4.25 -8.36
CA ASN A 53 0.17 -3.01 -8.12
C ASN A 53 1.62 -3.31 -7.72
N MET A 54 2.50 -2.30 -7.79
CA MET A 54 3.86 -2.46 -7.26
C MET A 54 3.83 -2.96 -5.82
N TYR A 55 2.86 -2.55 -5.00
CA TYR A 55 2.61 -3.11 -3.67
C TYR A 55 1.42 -4.07 -3.72
N ARG A 56 1.59 -5.30 -3.22
CA ARG A 56 0.58 -6.35 -3.31
C ARG A 56 -0.38 -6.26 -2.13
N ASP A 57 -1.51 -5.61 -2.37
CA ASP A 57 -2.62 -5.54 -1.44
C ASP A 57 -3.95 -5.77 -2.16
N LEU A 58 -4.93 -6.28 -1.41
CA LEU A 58 -6.31 -6.46 -1.88
C LEU A 58 -7.00 -5.14 -2.23
N THR A 59 -6.47 -4.03 -1.71
CA THR A 59 -6.98 -2.69 -1.94
C THR A 59 -5.90 -1.75 -2.46
N VAL A 60 -6.29 -0.79 -3.30
CA VAL A 60 -5.41 0.31 -3.74
C VAL A 60 -4.98 1.15 -2.54
N GLY A 61 -5.90 1.39 -1.60
CA GLY A 61 -5.61 2.06 -0.34
C GLY A 61 -4.50 1.36 0.47
N GLY A 62 -4.59 0.04 0.64
CA GLY A 62 -3.56 -0.78 1.31
C GLY A 62 -2.21 -0.67 0.61
N ALA A 63 -2.21 -0.87 -0.73
CA ALA A 63 -0.99 -0.84 -1.53
C ALA A 63 -0.24 0.49 -1.36
N ILE A 64 -0.96 1.59 -1.19
CA ILE A 64 -0.39 2.93 -0.99
C ILE A 64 0.14 3.12 0.42
N ILE A 65 -0.50 2.55 1.43
CA ILE A 65 0.01 2.56 2.81
C ILE A 65 1.33 1.77 2.85
N GLN A 66 1.37 0.60 2.22
CA GLN A 66 2.61 -0.18 2.08
C GLN A 66 3.68 0.62 1.34
N CYS A 67 3.32 1.35 0.28
CA CYS A 67 4.23 2.26 -0.42
C CYS A 67 4.85 3.32 0.48
N TYR A 68 4.01 4.02 1.26
CA TYR A 68 4.49 5.06 2.15
C TYR A 68 5.39 4.49 3.25
N SER A 69 5.08 3.31 3.76
CA SER A 69 5.91 2.61 4.76
C SER A 69 7.27 2.22 4.20
N ASP A 70 7.31 1.55 3.04
CA ASP A 70 8.54 1.05 2.41
C ASP A 70 9.48 2.19 2.02
N ASN A 71 8.94 3.25 1.41
CA ASN A 71 9.73 4.40 1.01
C ASN A 71 10.28 5.16 2.23
N SER A 72 9.49 5.28 3.31
CA SER A 72 9.94 5.87 4.57
C SER A 72 11.05 5.03 5.22
N SER A 73 10.90 3.71 5.25
CA SER A 73 11.89 2.80 5.82
C SER A 73 13.22 2.83 5.06
N ARG A 74 13.17 2.72 3.73
CA ARG A 74 14.37 2.61 2.89
C ARG A 74 15.07 3.94 2.65
N HIS A 75 14.30 5.02 2.49
CA HIS A 75 14.80 6.30 2.00
C HIS A 75 14.47 7.48 2.91
N ARG A 76 13.81 7.26 4.06
CA ARG A 76 13.36 8.31 4.98
C ARG A 76 12.54 9.40 4.29
N THR A 77 11.88 9.05 3.19
CA THR A 77 11.07 9.98 2.40
C THR A 77 9.71 10.17 3.06
N ARG A 78 9.29 11.43 3.17
CA ARG A 78 7.96 11.78 3.68
C ARG A 78 6.91 11.54 2.61
N ALA A 79 5.71 11.15 3.03
CA ALA A 79 4.57 10.88 2.15
C ALA A 79 4.20 12.04 1.21
N ILE A 80 4.53 13.29 1.58
CA ILE A 80 4.27 14.50 0.78
C ILE A 80 5.09 14.52 -0.51
N ASN A 81 6.25 13.84 -0.53
CA ASN A 81 7.20 13.89 -1.64
C ASN A 81 7.07 12.72 -2.61
N ILE A 82 6.08 11.84 -2.43
CA ILE A 82 5.91 10.63 -3.22
C ILE A 82 4.65 10.78 -4.07
N ASN A 83 4.81 10.57 -5.38
CA ASN A 83 3.71 10.49 -6.34
C ASN A 83 3.47 9.01 -6.67
N VAL A 84 2.21 8.61 -6.74
CA VAL A 84 1.81 7.22 -6.96
C VAL A 84 1.14 7.07 -8.32
N GLU A 85 1.51 6.03 -9.05
CA GLU A 85 0.91 5.63 -10.32
C GLU A 85 0.64 4.11 -10.32
N SER A 86 -0.42 3.68 -10.99
CA SER A 86 -0.77 2.26 -11.14
C SER A 86 0.02 1.60 -12.27
N VAL A 87 0.52 0.39 -12.04
CA VAL A 87 1.27 -0.39 -13.04
C VAL A 87 0.58 -1.74 -13.27
N LYS A 88 0.51 -2.19 -14.53
CA LYS A 88 -0.03 -3.52 -14.89
C LYS A 88 1.00 -4.62 -14.60
N ALA A 89 0.53 -5.82 -14.26
CA ALA A 89 1.36 -6.98 -13.92
C ALA A 89 2.53 -7.29 -14.90
N PRO A 90 2.32 -7.40 -16.24
CA PRO A 90 3.41 -7.70 -17.17
C PRO A 90 4.45 -6.58 -17.26
N LYS A 91 4.11 -5.35 -16.84
CA LYS A 91 5.00 -4.19 -16.83
C LYS A 91 5.78 -4.04 -15.52
N THR A 92 5.60 -4.96 -14.55
CA THR A 92 6.36 -4.95 -13.30
C THR A 92 7.84 -5.25 -13.57
N ARG A 93 8.73 -4.37 -13.09
CA ARG A 93 10.18 -4.49 -13.33
C ARG A 93 10.90 -5.29 -12.24
N HIS A 94 10.48 -5.13 -10.98
CA HIS A 94 11.23 -5.69 -9.86
C HIS A 94 11.02 -7.20 -9.66
N VAL A 95 12.13 -7.90 -9.43
CA VAL A 95 12.18 -9.36 -9.26
C VAL A 95 11.32 -9.85 -8.08
N HIS A 96 11.33 -9.13 -6.96
CA HIS A 96 10.56 -9.48 -5.76
C HIS A 96 9.04 -9.39 -5.94
N PHE A 97 8.55 -8.68 -6.97
CA PHE A 97 7.13 -8.73 -7.36
C PHE A 97 6.86 -9.81 -8.40
N LYS A 98 7.84 -10.08 -9.28
CA LYS A 98 7.72 -11.10 -10.32
C LYS A 98 7.57 -12.51 -9.77
N GLN A 99 8.25 -12.82 -8.66
CA GLN A 99 8.17 -14.15 -8.01
C GLN A 99 6.74 -14.54 -7.61
N PHE A 100 5.83 -13.57 -7.40
CA PHE A 100 4.45 -13.82 -6.98
C PHE A 100 3.45 -13.90 -8.14
N HIS A 101 3.89 -13.81 -9.41
CA HIS A 101 3.00 -13.93 -10.58
C HIS A 101 2.67 -15.39 -10.95
N ASP A 102 3.26 -16.36 -10.26
CA ASP A 102 2.97 -17.77 -10.48
C ASP A 102 1.67 -18.21 -9.77
N SER A 103 0.74 -18.77 -10.56
CA SER A 103 -0.52 -19.34 -10.08
C SER A 103 -0.35 -20.56 -9.17
N LYS A 104 0.77 -21.28 -9.28
CA LYS A 104 1.07 -22.50 -8.52
C LYS A 104 2.17 -22.27 -7.47
N ILE A 105 2.33 -21.03 -7.02
CA ILE A 105 3.33 -20.70 -5.99
C ILE A 105 3.03 -21.45 -4.69
N ASN A 106 4.04 -22.17 -4.19
CA ASN A 106 3.99 -22.88 -2.91
C ASN A 106 5.28 -22.58 -2.14
N PHE A 107 5.16 -22.27 -0.85
CA PHE A 107 6.30 -22.03 0.02
C PHE A 107 6.07 -22.65 1.39
N LEU A 108 7.13 -23.23 1.96
CA LEU A 108 7.13 -23.74 3.32
C LEU A 108 7.44 -22.59 4.29
N LEU A 109 6.72 -22.53 5.41
CA LEU A 109 7.05 -21.60 6.49
C LEU A 109 8.18 -22.20 7.34
N VAL A 110 9.41 -21.79 7.07
CA VAL A 110 10.61 -22.35 7.73
C VAL A 110 10.71 -21.94 9.20
N GLN A 111 10.26 -20.73 9.54
CA GLN A 111 10.35 -20.20 10.90
C GLN A 111 9.05 -19.48 11.28
N GLY A 112 8.32 -20.07 12.23
CA GLY A 112 7.17 -19.45 12.88
C GLY A 112 7.54 -18.96 14.27
N ASN A 113 7.46 -17.66 14.51
CA ASN A 113 7.70 -17.08 15.83
C ASN A 113 6.37 -16.90 16.58
N TYR A 114 6.36 -17.20 17.88
CA TYR A 114 5.21 -16.97 18.74
C TYR A 114 5.20 -15.53 19.26
N HIS A 115 4.10 -14.82 19.03
CA HIS A 115 3.92 -13.48 19.60
C HIS A 115 3.66 -13.57 21.10
N LYS A 116 4.46 -12.86 21.89
CA LYS A 116 4.46 -12.94 23.37
C LYS A 116 3.32 -12.17 24.04
N CYS A 117 2.49 -11.45 23.28
CA CYS A 117 1.59 -10.41 23.79
C CYS A 117 0.52 -10.93 24.78
N HIS A 118 0.19 -12.21 24.73
CA HIS A 118 -0.76 -12.87 25.64
C HIS A 118 -0.17 -14.08 26.37
N HIS A 119 1.16 -14.23 26.34
CA HIS A 119 1.82 -15.28 27.09
C HIS A 119 2.13 -14.82 28.51
N MET A 120 1.99 -15.73 29.46
CA MET A 120 2.53 -15.54 30.80
C MET A 120 4.02 -15.20 30.70
N LEU A 121 4.47 -14.22 31.50
CA LEU A 121 5.87 -13.79 31.55
C LEU A 121 6.82 -14.97 31.84
N PHE A 122 6.33 -15.95 32.59
CA PHE A 122 7.01 -17.20 32.88
C PHE A 122 6.18 -18.38 32.38
N SER A 123 6.83 -19.31 31.69
CA SER A 123 6.21 -20.57 31.27
C SER A 123 7.12 -21.73 31.63
N PHE A 124 6.53 -22.78 32.17
CA PHE A 124 7.22 -24.04 32.45
C PHE A 124 7.54 -24.84 31.17
N ARG A 125 6.96 -24.48 30.02
CA ARG A 125 7.15 -25.18 28.74
C ARG A 125 7.96 -24.32 27.78
N GLN A 126 8.99 -24.91 27.17
CA GLN A 126 9.75 -24.26 26.12
C GLN A 126 8.89 -24.10 24.84
N PRO A 127 8.98 -22.96 24.14
CA PRO A 127 8.32 -22.79 22.86
C PRO A 127 8.92 -23.77 21.83
N LYS A 128 8.07 -24.55 21.16
CA LYS A 128 8.51 -25.52 20.16
C LYS A 128 8.56 -24.83 18.80
N PRO A 129 9.71 -24.77 18.11
CA PRO A 129 9.72 -24.30 16.72
C PRO A 129 8.90 -25.25 15.84
N VAL A 130 8.35 -24.73 14.74
CA VAL A 130 7.64 -25.52 13.72
C VAL A 130 8.59 -26.62 13.24
N LYS A 131 8.18 -27.89 13.39
CA LYS A 131 9.00 -29.04 12.98
C LYS A 131 9.14 -29.04 11.45
N LYS A 132 10.38 -29.22 10.98
CA LYS A 132 10.67 -29.55 9.58
C LYS A 132 10.08 -30.92 9.23
#